data_AF-A0A3D1L3S8-F1
#
_entry.id   AF-A0A3D1L3S8-F1
#
_cell.length_a   1.000
_cell.length_b   1.000
_cell.length_c   1.000
_cell.angle_alpha   90.00
_cell.angle_beta   90.00
_cell.angle_gamma   90.00
#
_symmetry.space_group_name_H-M   'P 1'
#
loop_
_entity.id
_entity.type
_entity.pdbx_description
1 polymer ?
#
loop_
_entity_poly.entity_id
_entity_poly.type
_entity_poly.pdbx_seq_one_letter_code
_entity_poly.pdbx_strand_id
1 'polypeptide(L)'
;MKSLFQYTSINKLALILSSKKIRFNRLDFVNDPHEGKTGDFGSMAMYVFVSCWTKHQEENLALWNMYTEKMRGVRIELPLPIFNSYKIDDYSDYIITEQEMLNDRDELFILDAQNNPIDIVYTNNEDELRPKIQNEIGLKTSTLGVAKKTIWSVENESRYRMQIFPYDPLLRETNFPEAYGKFIDQKIPPSINFYEVKINKNSFEKMRIVVGPKVQPGDEKIIDALVSKYNPTAEIILSKLSNEIR
;
A
#
# COMPACT_ATOMS: atom_id res chain seq x y z
N MET A 1 12.77 -2.31 17.89
CA MET A 1 11.63 -2.91 17.15
C MET A 1 11.72 -2.45 15.70
N LYS A 2 11.40 -3.29 14.72
CA LYS A 2 11.37 -2.87 13.32
C LYS A 2 10.06 -2.12 13.05
N SER A 3 10.15 -0.96 12.40
CA SER A 3 9.00 -0.12 12.03
C SER A 3 9.01 0.16 10.53
N LEU A 4 7.86 0.53 9.98
CA LEU A 4 7.77 1.16 8.66
C LEU A 4 7.23 2.57 8.80
N PHE A 5 7.57 3.41 7.83
CA PHE A 5 7.23 4.81 7.82
C PHE A 5 6.46 5.19 6.56
N GLN A 6 5.45 6.04 6.71
CA GLN A 6 4.68 6.57 5.57
C GLN A 6 4.51 8.08 5.72
N TYR A 7 4.90 8.82 4.69
CA TYR A 7 4.67 10.26 4.57
C TYR A 7 3.29 10.49 3.97
N THR A 8 2.51 11.37 4.59
CA THR A 8 1.11 11.57 4.20
C THR A 8 0.59 12.92 4.66
N SER A 9 -0.58 13.33 4.15
CA SER A 9 -1.22 14.58 4.55
C SER A 9 -1.96 14.43 5.88
N ILE A 10 -2.23 15.56 6.55
CA ILE A 10 -3.07 15.60 7.76
C ILE A 10 -4.49 15.08 7.47
N ASN A 11 -5.02 15.34 6.26
CA ASN A 11 -6.31 14.80 5.83
C ASN A 11 -6.30 13.28 5.79
N LYS A 12 -5.25 12.66 5.24
CA LYS A 12 -5.10 11.20 5.23
C LYS A 12 -4.87 10.66 6.64
N LEU A 13 -4.12 11.35 7.49
CA LEU A 13 -3.98 11.00 8.90
C LEU A 13 -5.35 10.92 9.60
N ALA A 14 -6.24 11.89 9.36
CA ALA A 14 -7.59 11.88 9.93
C ALA A 14 -8.39 10.63 9.52
N LEU A 15 -8.29 10.22 8.24
CA LEU A 15 -8.94 9.00 7.74
C LEU A 15 -8.33 7.73 8.36
N ILE A 16 -7.01 7.66 8.48
CA ILE A 16 -6.30 6.53 9.10
C ILE A 16 -6.70 6.39 10.57
N LEU A 17 -6.67 7.48 11.33
CA LEU A 17 -6.99 7.46 12.76
C LEU A 17 -8.45 7.12 13.03
N SER A 18 -9.39 7.71 12.27
CA SER A 18 -10.82 7.46 12.47
C SER A 18 -11.27 6.06 12.04
N SER A 19 -10.72 5.52 10.95
CA SER A 19 -11.05 4.18 10.46
C SER A 19 -10.23 3.07 11.13
N LYS A 20 -9.04 3.39 11.63
CA LYS A 20 -7.99 2.44 12.05
C LYS A 20 -7.55 1.50 10.93
N LYS A 21 -7.61 1.98 9.68
CA LYS A 21 -7.26 1.22 8.48
C LYS A 21 -6.20 1.95 7.67
N ILE A 22 -5.41 1.18 6.92
CA ILE A 22 -4.54 1.67 5.86
C ILE A 22 -5.17 1.33 4.52
N ARG A 23 -5.13 2.32 3.62
CA ARG A 23 -5.58 2.16 2.25
C ARG A 23 -4.50 1.52 1.38
N PHE A 24 -4.92 0.54 0.59
CA PHE A 24 -4.22 -0.04 -0.53
C PHE A 24 -4.85 0.53 -1.79
N ASN A 25 -4.13 1.40 -2.52
CA ASN A 25 -4.65 1.96 -3.77
C ASN A 25 -4.33 1.02 -4.92
N ARG A 26 -5.17 1.00 -5.95
CA ARG A 26 -4.77 0.44 -7.24
C ARG A 26 -3.46 1.07 -7.71
N LEU A 27 -2.63 0.27 -8.36
CA LEU A 27 -1.29 0.64 -8.78
C LEU A 27 -1.32 1.74 -9.86
N ASP A 28 -2.38 1.83 -10.66
CA ASP A 28 -2.57 2.93 -11.62
C ASP A 28 -2.98 4.27 -10.99
N PHE A 29 -3.18 4.33 -9.67
CA PHE A 29 -3.39 5.55 -8.89
C PHE A 29 -2.16 5.99 -8.08
N VAL A 30 -1.02 5.29 -8.22
CA VAL A 30 0.25 5.75 -7.65
C VAL A 30 1.04 6.61 -8.65
N ASN A 31 2.19 7.11 -8.23
CA ASN A 31 2.94 8.14 -8.95
C ASN A 31 3.73 7.65 -10.16
N ASP A 32 4.13 6.37 -10.24
CA ASP A 32 4.82 5.82 -11.40
C ASP A 32 3.82 5.16 -12.37
N PRO A 33 3.50 5.81 -13.51
CA PRO A 33 2.52 5.30 -14.48
C PRO A 33 3.04 4.11 -15.31
N HIS A 34 4.28 3.67 -15.10
CA HIS A 34 4.85 2.50 -15.76
C HIS A 34 4.71 1.22 -14.94
N GLU A 35 4.38 1.31 -13.66
CA GLU A 35 4.20 0.14 -12.82
C GLU A 35 3.01 -0.70 -13.28
N GLY A 36 3.16 -2.02 -13.22
CA GLY A 36 2.12 -2.98 -13.61
C GLY A 36 1.98 -3.20 -15.12
N LYS A 37 2.83 -2.61 -15.96
CA LYS A 37 2.93 -2.97 -17.38
C LYS A 37 3.64 -4.31 -17.55
N THR A 38 3.21 -5.08 -18.53
CA THR A 38 3.73 -6.42 -18.85
C THR A 38 4.22 -6.47 -20.29
N GLY A 39 5.05 -7.46 -20.60
CA GLY A 39 5.54 -7.72 -21.95
C GLY A 39 4.52 -8.41 -22.87
N ASP A 40 3.42 -8.94 -22.33
CA ASP A 40 2.47 -9.84 -23.00
C ASP A 40 0.98 -9.43 -22.87
N PHE A 41 0.54 -8.89 -21.73
CA PHE A 41 -0.88 -8.52 -21.49
C PHE A 41 -1.15 -7.00 -21.47
N GLY A 42 -0.13 -6.17 -21.68
CA GLY A 42 -0.25 -4.73 -21.51
C GLY A 42 -0.31 -4.34 -20.02
N SER A 43 -1.21 -3.44 -19.62
CA SER A 43 -1.27 -2.96 -18.23
C SER A 43 -2.16 -3.85 -17.35
N MET A 44 -1.58 -4.37 -16.28
CA MET A 44 -2.24 -5.11 -15.20
C MET A 44 -2.41 -4.26 -13.93
N ALA A 45 -2.03 -2.98 -13.99
CA ALA A 45 -1.97 -2.10 -12.82
C ALA A 45 -3.32 -1.96 -12.08
N MET A 46 -4.45 -2.07 -12.78
CA MET A 46 -5.79 -1.99 -12.17
C MET A 46 -6.13 -3.16 -11.24
N TYR A 47 -5.41 -4.28 -11.35
CA TYR A 47 -5.61 -5.48 -10.52
C TYR A 47 -4.64 -5.55 -9.35
N VAL A 48 -3.66 -4.65 -9.27
CA VAL A 48 -2.64 -4.66 -8.22
C VAL A 48 -2.92 -3.54 -7.24
N PHE A 49 -3.04 -3.87 -5.96
CA PHE A 49 -3.36 -2.93 -4.90
C PHE A 49 -2.19 -2.86 -3.93
N VAL A 50 -1.70 -1.65 -3.66
CA VAL A 50 -0.47 -1.43 -2.90
C VAL A 50 -0.64 -0.41 -1.79
N SER A 51 0.11 -0.64 -0.70
CA SER A 51 0.33 0.35 0.36
C SER A 51 1.83 0.61 0.47
N CYS A 52 2.24 1.84 0.12
CA CYS A 52 3.63 2.27 -0.01
C CYS A 52 4.18 2.80 1.32
N TRP A 53 5.38 2.33 1.70
CA TRP A 53 6.10 2.67 2.92
C TRP A 53 7.60 2.85 2.63
N THR A 54 8.37 3.26 3.63
CA THR A 54 9.83 3.16 3.63
C THR A 54 10.32 2.50 4.91
N LYS A 55 11.46 1.80 4.83
CA LYS A 55 12.18 1.24 5.98
C LYS A 55 13.20 2.22 6.57
N HIS A 56 13.50 3.32 5.89
CA HIS A 56 14.47 4.30 6.40
C HIS A 56 13.93 5.00 7.62
N GLN A 57 14.72 5.01 8.69
CA GLN A 57 14.37 5.68 9.94
C GLN A 57 14.58 7.19 9.86
N GLU A 58 15.62 7.64 9.17
CA GLU A 58 15.86 9.07 8.99
C GLU A 58 14.84 9.70 8.02
N GLU A 59 14.53 10.97 8.27
CA GLU A 59 13.60 11.73 7.44
C GLU A 59 14.21 12.05 6.07
N ASN A 60 13.38 12.06 5.03
CA ASN A 60 13.81 12.34 3.67
C ASN A 60 13.08 13.58 3.13
N LEU A 61 13.83 14.63 2.80
CA LEU A 61 13.30 15.89 2.27
C LEU A 61 12.52 15.70 0.96
N ALA A 62 12.95 14.80 0.08
CA ALA A 62 12.24 14.52 -1.15
C ALA A 62 10.87 13.90 -0.85
N LEU A 63 10.77 12.99 0.13
CA LEU A 63 9.49 12.37 0.50
C LEU A 63 8.55 13.34 1.20
N TRP A 64 9.08 14.21 2.06
CA TRP A 64 8.30 15.32 2.59
C TRP A 64 7.71 16.18 1.46
N ASN A 65 8.51 16.55 0.46
CA ASN A 65 8.05 17.36 -0.67
C ASN A 65 7.05 16.64 -1.59
N MET A 66 7.26 15.34 -1.85
CA MET A 66 6.44 14.55 -2.77
C MET A 66 5.09 14.18 -2.16
N TYR A 67 5.08 13.77 -0.89
CA TYR A 67 3.91 13.15 -0.28
C TYR A 67 3.15 14.06 0.68
N THR A 68 3.70 15.23 1.00
CA THR A 68 3.06 16.19 1.87
C THR A 68 3.05 17.57 1.25
N GLU A 69 1.87 18.17 1.14
CA GLU A 69 1.73 19.49 0.53
C GLU A 69 2.55 20.51 1.33
N LYS A 70 3.50 21.18 0.65
CA LYS A 70 4.38 22.21 1.22
C LYS A 70 5.15 21.74 2.47
N MET A 71 5.41 20.43 2.62
CA MET A 71 6.06 19.86 3.81
C MET A 71 5.25 20.07 5.12
N ARG A 72 3.92 20.25 5.01
CA ARG A 72 2.98 20.48 6.14
C ARG A 72 2.20 19.23 6.53
N GLY A 73 2.63 18.05 6.09
CA GLY A 73 1.96 16.80 6.43
C GLY A 73 2.50 16.15 7.70
N VAL A 74 2.38 14.84 7.75
CA VAL A 74 2.95 14.01 8.80
C VAL A 74 3.68 12.81 8.20
N ARG A 75 4.54 12.21 8.99
CA ARG A 75 5.12 10.91 8.73
C ARG A 75 4.71 9.99 9.87
N ILE A 76 3.90 8.99 9.55
CA ILE A 76 3.49 7.98 10.53
C ILE A 76 4.57 6.90 10.60
N GLU A 77 4.89 6.47 11.81
CA GLU A 77 5.70 5.31 12.13
C GLU A 77 4.79 4.26 12.79
N LEU A 78 4.82 3.05 12.25
CA LEU A 78 4.10 1.91 12.81
C LEU A 78 5.06 0.74 13.04
N PRO A 79 5.09 0.16 14.26
CA PRO A 79 5.90 -1.02 14.51
C PRO A 79 5.30 -2.25 13.83
N LEU A 80 6.16 -3.16 13.37
CA LEU A 80 5.74 -4.42 12.79
C LEU A 80 5.32 -5.44 13.86
N PRO A 81 4.35 -6.35 13.54
CA PRO A 81 3.52 -6.33 12.34
C PRO A 81 2.55 -5.13 12.35
N ILE A 82 2.20 -4.58 11.18
CA ILE A 82 1.24 -3.46 11.06
C ILE A 82 -0.20 -3.98 11.06
N PHE A 83 -0.45 -5.07 10.33
CA PHE A 83 -1.77 -5.66 10.16
C PHE A 83 -1.95 -6.88 11.05
N ASN A 84 -3.19 -7.35 11.20
CA ASN A 84 -3.44 -8.66 11.79
C ASN A 84 -2.90 -9.74 10.82
N SER A 85 -2.45 -10.87 11.39
CA SER A 85 -2.08 -12.06 10.61
C SER A 85 -3.18 -13.10 10.69
N TYR A 86 -3.57 -13.64 9.54
CA TYR A 86 -4.49 -14.76 9.43
C TYR A 86 -3.76 -15.94 8.77
N LYS A 87 -3.87 -17.13 9.37
CA LYS A 87 -3.38 -18.39 8.82
C LYS A 87 -4.46 -19.00 7.94
N ILE A 88 -4.24 -18.97 6.64
CA ILE A 88 -5.14 -19.56 5.64
C ILE A 88 -4.49 -20.80 5.01
N ASP A 89 -3.16 -20.82 4.93
CA ASP A 89 -2.36 -21.98 4.60
C ASP A 89 -1.23 -22.18 5.63
N ASP A 90 -0.46 -23.26 5.44
CA ASP A 90 0.68 -23.61 6.31
C ASP A 90 1.93 -22.76 6.03
N TYR A 91 1.94 -21.96 4.97
CA TYR A 91 3.15 -21.35 4.43
C TYR A 91 3.27 -19.85 4.72
N SER A 92 2.13 -19.16 4.83
CA SER A 92 2.07 -17.70 4.82
C SER A 92 1.16 -17.13 5.91
N ASP A 93 1.46 -15.90 6.31
CA ASP A 93 0.53 -15.06 7.07
C ASP A 93 -0.13 -14.07 6.11
N TYR A 94 -1.44 -13.92 6.19
CA TYR A 94 -2.22 -13.02 5.34
C TYR A 94 -2.75 -11.81 6.12
N ILE A 95 -2.94 -10.68 5.46
CA ILE A 95 -3.50 -9.45 6.06
C ILE A 95 -5.03 -9.36 5.99
N ILE A 96 -5.64 -10.32 5.31
CA ILE A 96 -7.09 -10.48 5.16
C ILE A 96 -7.49 -11.90 5.57
N THR A 97 -8.77 -12.07 5.89
CA THR A 97 -9.38 -13.37 6.21
C THR A 97 -9.67 -14.19 4.94
N GLU A 98 -9.92 -15.49 5.09
CA GLU A 98 -10.37 -16.35 4.00
C GLU A 98 -11.71 -15.87 3.39
N GLN A 99 -12.63 -15.37 4.22
CA GLN A 99 -13.89 -14.79 3.74
C GLN A 99 -13.68 -13.51 2.91
N GLU A 100 -12.64 -12.73 3.19
CA GLU A 100 -12.31 -11.55 2.38
C GLU A 100 -11.61 -11.92 1.07
N MET A 101 -10.91 -13.08 1.00
CA MET A 101 -10.30 -13.55 -0.24
C MET A 101 -11.33 -13.85 -1.32
N LEU A 102 -12.47 -14.42 -0.96
CA LEU A 102 -13.58 -14.67 -1.87
C LEU A 102 -14.84 -13.98 -1.36
N ASN A 103 -15.06 -12.75 -1.83
CA ASN A 103 -16.14 -11.90 -1.35
C ASN A 103 -17.28 -11.84 -2.38
N ASP A 104 -18.26 -12.74 -2.20
CA ASP A 104 -19.47 -12.81 -3.03
C ASP A 104 -20.27 -11.52 -3.05
N ARG A 105 -20.27 -10.78 -1.93
CA ARG A 105 -21.08 -9.57 -1.78
C ARG A 105 -20.56 -8.42 -2.62
N ASP A 106 -19.24 -8.24 -2.62
CA ASP A 106 -18.58 -7.14 -3.33
C ASP A 106 -18.11 -7.57 -4.73
N GLU A 107 -18.31 -8.85 -5.08
CA GLU A 107 -17.89 -9.45 -6.36
C GLU A 107 -16.37 -9.30 -6.55
N LEU A 108 -15.60 -9.60 -5.49
CA LEU A 108 -14.15 -9.48 -5.47
C LEU A 108 -13.46 -10.80 -5.14
N PHE A 109 -12.36 -11.05 -5.84
CA PHE A 109 -11.43 -12.12 -5.51
C PHE A 109 -10.04 -11.53 -5.22
N ILE A 110 -9.54 -11.74 -3.99
CA ILE A 110 -8.29 -11.17 -3.49
C ILE A 110 -7.23 -12.27 -3.35
N LEU A 111 -6.07 -12.04 -3.96
CA LEU A 111 -4.92 -12.93 -3.95
C LEU A 111 -3.67 -12.23 -3.39
N ASP A 112 -2.71 -13.05 -2.97
CA ASP A 112 -1.34 -12.62 -2.65
C ASP A 112 -1.25 -11.49 -1.61
N ALA A 113 -2.20 -11.46 -0.68
CA ALA A 113 -2.31 -10.49 0.40
C ALA A 113 -1.43 -10.86 1.61
N GLN A 114 -0.16 -11.16 1.36
CA GLN A 114 0.78 -11.61 2.41
C GLN A 114 1.08 -10.48 3.41
N ASN A 115 1.23 -10.82 4.69
CA ASN A 115 1.59 -9.90 5.77
C ASN A 115 3.10 -9.65 5.87
N ASN A 116 3.76 -9.51 4.72
CA ASN A 116 5.17 -9.17 4.64
C ASN A 116 5.37 -8.06 3.61
N PRO A 117 6.04 -6.95 3.98
CA PRO A 117 6.36 -5.91 3.03
C PRO A 117 7.48 -6.38 2.10
N ILE A 118 7.31 -6.14 0.80
CA ILE A 118 8.33 -6.38 -0.23
C ILE A 118 9.14 -5.11 -0.46
N ASP A 119 10.46 -5.24 -0.67
CA ASP A 119 11.31 -4.14 -1.08
C ASP A 119 11.25 -3.96 -2.60
N ILE A 120 11.12 -2.71 -3.04
CA ILE A 120 11.06 -2.40 -4.46
C ILE A 120 12.45 -2.45 -5.08
N VAL A 121 12.54 -3.17 -6.20
CA VAL A 121 13.74 -3.25 -7.03
C VAL A 121 13.77 -2.04 -7.96
N TYR A 122 14.82 -1.22 -7.84
CA TYR A 122 15.02 -0.07 -8.72
C TYR A 122 15.94 -0.45 -9.87
N THR A 123 15.43 -0.39 -11.10
CA THR A 123 16.09 -0.92 -12.29
C THR A 123 15.70 -0.13 -13.53
N ASN A 124 16.56 -0.15 -14.56
CA ASN A 124 16.22 0.34 -15.90
C ASN A 124 16.16 -0.81 -16.92
N ASN A 125 16.24 -2.05 -16.46
CA ASN A 125 16.07 -3.23 -17.29
C ASN A 125 14.58 -3.37 -17.68
N GLU A 126 14.26 -3.27 -18.96
CA GLU A 126 12.87 -3.36 -19.43
C GLU A 126 12.25 -4.73 -19.18
N ASP A 127 13.04 -5.82 -19.10
CA ASP A 127 12.51 -7.15 -18.79
C ASP A 127 12.04 -7.27 -17.33
N GLU A 128 12.64 -6.49 -16.42
CA GLU A 128 12.23 -6.41 -15.02
C GLU A 128 11.07 -5.42 -14.82
N LEU A 129 11.07 -4.32 -15.58
CA LEU A 129 10.00 -3.31 -15.54
C LEU A 129 8.72 -3.77 -16.25
N ARG A 130 8.85 -4.65 -17.24
CA ARG A 130 7.73 -5.21 -18.05
C ARG A 130 7.89 -6.73 -18.19
N PRO A 131 7.79 -7.46 -17.08
CA PRO A 131 7.93 -8.91 -17.13
C PRO A 131 6.85 -9.51 -18.03
N LYS A 132 7.21 -10.58 -18.73
CA LYS A 132 6.20 -11.51 -19.25
C LYS A 132 5.64 -12.29 -18.06
N ILE A 133 4.32 -12.34 -17.96
CA ILE A 133 3.63 -13.00 -16.85
C ILE A 133 3.03 -14.33 -17.27
N GLN A 134 2.85 -14.60 -18.57
CA GLN A 134 2.43 -15.91 -19.05
C GLN A 134 3.57 -16.92 -18.99
N ASN A 135 3.29 -18.10 -18.45
CA ASN A 135 4.13 -19.29 -18.59
C ASN A 135 3.26 -20.53 -18.87
N GLU A 136 3.89 -21.70 -18.99
CA GLU A 136 3.21 -22.98 -19.28
C GLU A 136 2.19 -23.40 -18.20
N ILE A 137 2.32 -22.86 -16.97
CA ILE A 137 1.53 -23.24 -15.79
C ILE A 137 0.43 -22.20 -15.49
N GLY A 138 0.51 -20.99 -16.07
CA GLY A 138 -0.49 -19.94 -15.90
C GLY A 138 0.11 -18.54 -15.86
N LEU A 139 -0.52 -17.65 -15.07
CA LEU A 139 -0.11 -16.25 -14.91
C LEU A 139 0.74 -16.07 -13.65
N LYS A 140 2.03 -15.75 -13.81
CA LYS A 140 2.96 -15.38 -12.74
C LYS A 140 2.81 -13.91 -12.38
N THR A 141 1.71 -13.57 -11.72
CA THR A 141 1.37 -12.18 -11.37
C THR A 141 2.18 -11.63 -10.18
N SER A 142 2.89 -12.48 -9.44
CA SER A 142 3.72 -12.09 -8.28
C SER A 142 4.89 -11.15 -8.63
N THR A 143 5.23 -11.03 -9.92
CA THR A 143 6.24 -10.09 -10.45
C THR A 143 5.69 -8.69 -10.69
N LEU A 144 4.38 -8.46 -10.56
CA LEU A 144 3.78 -7.15 -10.78
C LEU A 144 3.94 -6.24 -9.56
N GLY A 145 4.27 -4.97 -9.81
CA GLY A 145 4.40 -3.95 -8.76
C GLY A 145 5.58 -4.18 -7.80
N VAL A 146 6.61 -4.92 -8.23
CA VAL A 146 7.85 -5.18 -7.46
C VAL A 146 9.06 -4.37 -7.93
N ALA A 147 8.98 -3.77 -9.12
CA ALA A 147 10.08 -3.05 -9.73
C ALA A 147 9.63 -1.64 -10.17
N LYS A 148 10.54 -0.68 -10.03
CA LYS A 148 10.37 0.72 -10.43
C LYS A 148 11.59 1.19 -11.21
N LYS A 149 11.40 2.21 -12.06
CA LYS A 149 12.53 2.88 -12.73
C LYS A 149 13.49 3.49 -11.70
N THR A 150 14.80 3.53 -12.00
CA THR A 150 15.79 4.05 -11.05
C THR A 150 15.58 5.53 -10.68
N ILE A 151 14.85 6.29 -11.52
CA ILE A 151 14.47 7.68 -11.22
C ILE A 151 13.63 7.80 -9.93
N TRP A 152 12.92 6.74 -9.54
CA TRP A 152 12.11 6.70 -8.31
C TRP A 152 12.88 6.18 -7.09
N SER A 153 14.17 5.85 -7.23
CA SER A 153 14.98 5.24 -6.15
C SER A 153 15.06 6.05 -4.86
N VAL A 154 14.86 7.37 -4.94
CA VAL A 154 14.78 8.28 -3.79
C VAL A 154 13.70 7.88 -2.78
N GLU A 155 12.67 7.16 -3.22
CA GLU A 155 11.56 6.72 -2.37
C GLU A 155 11.96 5.65 -1.38
N ASN A 156 12.98 4.85 -1.74
CA ASN A 156 13.41 3.68 -0.99
C ASN A 156 12.22 2.90 -0.41
N GLU A 157 11.40 2.42 -1.33
CA GLU A 157 10.05 1.99 -1.04
C GLU A 157 10.07 0.52 -0.62
N SER A 158 9.36 0.24 0.47
CA SER A 158 8.86 -1.07 0.78
C SER A 158 7.34 -1.00 0.75
N ARG A 159 6.66 -2.02 0.25
CA ARG A 159 5.20 -2.00 0.17
C ARG A 159 4.56 -3.30 0.57
N TYR A 160 3.35 -3.20 1.07
CA TYR A 160 2.43 -4.33 1.05
C TYR A 160 1.68 -4.34 -0.28
N ARG A 161 1.35 -5.53 -0.75
CA ARG A 161 0.65 -5.75 -2.01
C ARG A 161 -0.44 -6.79 -1.82
N MET A 162 -1.49 -6.67 -2.61
CA MET A 162 -2.43 -7.75 -2.93
C MET A 162 -2.86 -7.59 -4.38
N GLN A 163 -3.47 -8.62 -4.95
CA GLN A 163 -4.15 -8.55 -6.22
C GLN A 163 -5.65 -8.67 -6.00
N ILE A 164 -6.42 -7.87 -6.71
CA ILE A 164 -7.88 -7.91 -6.63
C ILE A 164 -8.42 -8.01 -8.05
N PHE A 165 -9.21 -9.04 -8.30
CA PHE A 165 -9.89 -9.28 -9.57
C PHE A 165 -11.41 -9.18 -9.36
N PRO A 166 -12.16 -8.78 -10.42
CA PRO A 166 -13.60 -9.01 -10.43
C PRO A 166 -13.89 -10.51 -10.23
N TYR A 167 -14.92 -10.81 -9.48
CA TYR A 167 -15.40 -12.16 -9.25
C TYR A 167 -16.86 -12.27 -9.69
N ASP A 168 -17.21 -13.39 -10.31
CA ASP A 168 -18.56 -13.69 -10.73
C ASP A 168 -19.04 -14.92 -9.94
N PRO A 169 -19.85 -14.74 -8.88
CA PRO A 169 -20.32 -15.83 -8.04
C PRO A 169 -21.11 -16.91 -8.78
N LEU A 170 -21.60 -16.60 -9.99
CA LEU A 170 -22.35 -17.53 -10.82
C LEU A 170 -21.44 -18.41 -11.69
N LEU A 171 -20.17 -18.04 -11.86
CA LEU A 171 -19.17 -18.90 -12.50
C LEU A 171 -18.81 -20.04 -11.55
N ARG A 172 -19.11 -21.27 -11.97
CA ARG A 172 -18.75 -22.50 -11.25
C ARG A 172 -17.32 -22.96 -11.51
N GLU A 173 -16.50 -22.14 -12.15
CA GLU A 173 -15.15 -22.51 -12.53
C GLU A 173 -14.18 -22.34 -11.37
N THR A 174 -13.47 -23.42 -11.04
CA THR A 174 -12.48 -23.45 -9.95
C THR A 174 -11.07 -23.11 -10.42
N ASN A 175 -10.87 -22.90 -11.73
CA ASN A 175 -9.57 -22.67 -12.34
C ASN A 175 -9.36 -21.19 -12.66
N PHE A 176 -8.32 -20.58 -12.09
CA PHE A 176 -8.15 -19.13 -12.14
C PHE A 176 -7.92 -18.56 -13.57
N PRO A 177 -7.05 -19.14 -14.42
CA PRO A 177 -6.90 -18.66 -15.80
C PRO A 177 -8.20 -18.71 -16.63
N GLU A 178 -9.02 -19.74 -16.44
CA GLU A 178 -10.28 -19.92 -17.18
C GLU A 178 -11.37 -18.99 -16.64
N ALA A 179 -11.54 -18.92 -15.31
CA ALA A 179 -12.59 -18.14 -14.68
C ALA A 179 -12.39 -16.62 -14.81
N TYR A 180 -11.14 -16.15 -14.77
CA TYR A 180 -10.82 -14.72 -14.69
C TYR A 180 -10.12 -14.17 -15.94
N GLY A 181 -9.69 -15.03 -16.88
CA GLY A 181 -9.05 -14.61 -18.14
C GLY A 181 -9.90 -13.62 -18.93
N LYS A 182 -11.24 -13.81 -18.95
CA LYS A 182 -12.18 -12.89 -19.61
C LYS A 182 -12.06 -11.45 -19.11
N PHE A 183 -11.83 -11.24 -17.81
CA PHE A 183 -11.71 -9.90 -17.23
C PHE A 183 -10.42 -9.24 -17.66
N ILE A 184 -9.32 -10.01 -17.75
CA ILE A 184 -8.02 -9.53 -18.19
C ILE A 184 -8.07 -9.16 -19.68
N ASP A 185 -8.60 -10.05 -20.52
CA ASP A 185 -8.71 -9.85 -21.97
C ASP A 185 -9.57 -8.63 -22.32
N GLN A 186 -10.68 -8.45 -21.60
CA GLN A 186 -11.59 -7.32 -21.78
C GLN A 186 -11.17 -6.08 -20.98
N LYS A 187 -10.10 -6.17 -20.18
CA LYS A 187 -9.58 -5.09 -19.31
C LYS A 187 -10.65 -4.53 -18.37
N ILE A 188 -11.46 -5.42 -17.79
CA ILE A 188 -12.51 -5.06 -16.83
C ILE A 188 -11.86 -4.90 -15.45
N PRO A 189 -11.87 -3.69 -14.85
CA PRO A 189 -11.32 -3.47 -13.52
C PRO A 189 -12.24 -4.04 -12.43
N PRO A 190 -11.73 -4.30 -11.22
CA PRO A 190 -12.57 -4.49 -10.04
C PRO A 190 -13.51 -3.30 -9.82
N SER A 191 -14.62 -3.53 -9.13
CA SER A 191 -15.62 -2.51 -8.77
C SER A 191 -15.08 -1.42 -7.83
N ILE A 192 -13.86 -1.58 -7.31
CA ILE A 192 -13.22 -0.71 -6.33
C ILE A 192 -11.92 -0.11 -6.86
N ASN A 193 -11.57 1.09 -6.35
CA ASN A 193 -10.29 1.74 -6.64
C ASN A 193 -9.26 1.63 -5.51
N PHE A 194 -9.71 1.18 -4.35
CA PHE A 194 -8.86 0.95 -3.19
C PHE A 194 -9.47 -0.11 -2.28
N TYR A 195 -8.63 -0.77 -1.48
CA TYR A 195 -9.03 -1.69 -0.42
C TYR A 195 -8.49 -1.19 0.92
N GLU A 196 -9.22 -1.34 2.02
CA GLU A 196 -8.79 -0.82 3.33
C GLU A 196 -8.58 -1.96 4.33
N VAL A 197 -7.35 -2.09 4.82
CA VAL A 197 -6.95 -3.15 5.75
C VAL A 197 -6.78 -2.58 7.15
N LYS A 198 -7.34 -3.28 8.15
CA LYS A 198 -7.32 -2.85 9.54
C LYS A 198 -5.92 -2.98 10.16
N ILE A 199 -5.43 -1.89 10.76
CA ILE A 199 -4.20 -1.89 11.54
C ILE A 199 -4.44 -2.73 12.81
N ASN A 200 -3.48 -3.59 13.16
CA ASN A 200 -3.62 -4.34 14.41
C ASN A 200 -3.52 -3.41 15.62
N LYS A 201 -4.17 -3.82 16.72
CA LYS A 201 -4.34 -2.98 17.91
C LYS A 201 -3.01 -2.52 18.50
N ASN A 202 -2.06 -3.45 18.66
CA ASN A 202 -0.76 -3.17 19.28
C ASN A 202 0.08 -2.19 18.44
N SER A 203 0.05 -2.31 17.11
CA SER A 203 0.75 -1.39 16.20
C SER A 203 0.10 -0.01 16.23
N PHE A 204 -1.23 0.05 16.20
CA PHE A 204 -1.99 1.30 16.27
C PHE A 204 -1.71 2.05 17.58
N GLU A 205 -1.76 1.37 18.73
CA GLU A 205 -1.53 2.00 20.04
C GLU A 205 -0.10 2.54 20.21
N LYS A 206 0.88 1.97 19.49
CA LYS A 206 2.30 2.37 19.50
C LYS A 206 2.68 3.26 18.32
N MET A 207 1.69 3.80 17.61
CA MET A 207 1.93 4.71 16.48
C MET A 207 2.71 5.94 16.94
N ARG A 208 3.70 6.35 16.15
CA ARG A 208 4.38 7.64 16.33
C ARG A 208 4.11 8.50 15.12
N ILE A 209 3.84 9.78 15.34
CA ILE A 209 3.44 10.74 14.30
C ILE A 209 4.48 11.85 14.33
N VAL A 210 5.38 11.84 13.34
CA VAL A 210 6.33 12.94 13.13
C VAL A 210 5.62 14.02 12.34
N VAL A 211 5.53 15.22 12.91
CA VAL A 211 4.90 16.39 12.32
C VAL A 211 5.88 17.05 11.34
N GLY A 212 5.41 17.38 10.13
CA GLY A 212 6.26 17.88 9.05
C GLY A 212 7.03 19.17 9.38
N PRO A 213 8.18 19.41 8.75
CA PRO A 213 9.10 20.49 9.16
C PRO A 213 8.59 21.91 8.88
N LYS A 214 7.51 22.07 8.09
CA LYS A 214 6.94 23.38 7.75
C LYS A 214 5.50 23.57 8.25
N VAL A 215 5.03 22.71 9.16
CA VAL A 215 3.70 22.84 9.74
C VAL A 215 3.48 24.21 10.37
N GLN A 216 2.22 24.63 10.40
CA GLN A 216 1.78 25.87 11.02
C GLN A 216 1.11 25.58 12.37
N PRO A 217 0.97 26.56 13.26
CA PRO A 217 0.32 26.36 14.55
C PRO A 217 -1.10 25.75 14.44
N GLY A 218 -1.84 26.08 13.38
CA GLY A 218 -3.16 25.49 13.11
C GLY A 218 -3.10 24.01 12.74
N ASP A 219 -2.07 23.58 12.01
CA ASP A 219 -1.87 22.18 11.62
C ASP A 219 -1.61 21.33 12.87
N GLU A 220 -0.77 21.83 13.79
CA GLU A 220 -0.48 21.19 15.08
C GLU A 220 -1.77 20.99 15.89
N LYS A 221 -2.61 22.03 16.00
CA LYS A 221 -3.89 21.91 16.72
C LYS A 221 -4.84 20.89 16.09
N ILE A 222 -4.83 20.76 14.76
CA ILE A 222 -5.61 19.73 14.08
C ILE A 222 -5.06 18.34 14.42
N ILE A 223 -3.75 18.14 14.35
CA ILE A 223 -3.10 16.86 14.68
C ILE A 223 -3.39 16.47 16.14
N ASP A 224 -3.19 17.40 17.09
CA ASP A 224 -3.47 17.20 18.52
C ASP A 224 -4.92 16.76 18.75
N ALA A 225 -5.89 17.44 18.11
CA ALA A 225 -7.30 17.11 18.22
C ALA A 225 -7.64 15.73 17.63
N LEU A 226 -7.03 15.37 16.49
CA LEU A 226 -7.22 14.07 15.86
C LEU A 226 -6.67 12.93 16.73
N VAL A 227 -5.45 13.10 17.25
CA VAL A 227 -4.78 12.11 18.09
C VAL A 227 -5.54 11.92 19.40
N SER A 228 -5.91 13.02 20.08
CA SER A 228 -6.67 12.97 21.33
C SER A 228 -8.01 12.23 21.18
N LYS A 229 -8.69 12.40 20.03
CA LYS A 229 -9.99 11.80 19.77
C LYS A 229 -9.91 10.32 19.41
N TYR A 230 -8.96 9.92 18.57
CA TYR A 230 -8.97 8.60 17.92
C TYR A 230 -7.87 7.66 18.39
N ASN A 231 -6.72 8.18 18.84
CA ASN A 231 -5.58 7.38 19.29
C ASN A 231 -4.75 8.11 20.36
N PRO A 232 -5.28 8.27 21.58
CA PRO A 232 -4.64 9.07 22.63
C PRO A 232 -3.32 8.49 23.14
N THR A 233 -2.96 7.27 22.75
CA THR A 233 -1.67 6.64 23.10
C THR A 233 -0.57 6.90 22.07
N ALA A 234 -0.90 7.45 20.90
CA ALA A 234 0.10 7.77 19.88
C ALA A 234 1.04 8.88 20.35
N GLU A 235 2.32 8.75 20.03
CA GLU A 235 3.33 9.76 20.33
C GLU A 235 3.39 10.79 19.19
N ILE A 236 3.27 12.08 19.50
CA ILE A 236 3.49 13.18 18.54
C ILE A 236 4.91 13.69 18.70
N ILE A 237 5.64 13.82 17.60
CA ILE A 237 7.06 14.19 17.56
C ILE A 237 7.26 15.29 16.55
N LEU A 238 8.11 16.27 16.84
CA LEU A 238 8.50 17.28 15.87
C LEU A 238 9.54 16.71 14.89
N SER A 239 9.43 17.05 13.60
CA SER A 239 10.47 16.73 12.62
C SER A 239 11.83 17.28 13.07
N LYS A 240 12.88 16.47 12.93
CA LYS A 240 14.26 16.91 13.15
C LYS A 240 14.72 17.94 12.12
N LEU A 241 13.99 18.08 11.02
CA LEU A 241 14.27 19.04 9.95
C LEU A 241 13.61 20.41 10.22
N SER A 242 12.84 20.53 11.29
CA SER A 242 12.25 21.82 11.71
C SER A 242 13.36 22.83 11.98
N ASN A 243 13.27 24.01 11.36
CA ASN A 243 14.29 25.07 11.39
C ASN A 243 15.63 24.76 10.68
N GLU A 244 15.83 23.56 10.16
CA GLU A 244 17.03 23.19 9.38
C GLU A 244 16.87 23.51 7.89
N ILE A 245 15.65 23.83 7.45
CA ILE A 245 15.29 24.12 6.06
C ILE A 245 14.50 25.42 5.95
N ARG A 246 14.64 26.11 4.81
CA ARG A 246 13.90 27.34 4.47
C ARG A 246 12.78 27.06 3.48
#